data_AF-A0A953KYT2-F1
#
_entry.id   AF-A0A953KYT2-F1
#
_cell.length_a   1.000
_cell.length_b   1.000
_cell.length_c   1.000
_cell.angle_alpha   90.00
_cell.angle_beta   90.00
_cell.angle_gamma   90.00
#
_symmetry.space_group_name_H-M   'P 1'
#
loop_
_entity.id
_entity.type
_entity.pdbx_description
1 polymer ?
#
loop_
_entity_poly.entity_id
_entity_poly.type
_entity_poly.pdbx_seq_one_letter_code
_entity_poly.pdbx_strand_id
1 'polypeptide(L)'
;MPKFIVKQGAQPGQEVSFAGNRIVFGRADDCEVVVADANVSRHHAQAVILDGLVAVVDLNSSNGTYVNELPISRVFLMDGDEVRLGETILVFCDDSGMGRDFGAMAASSPRLRPVSNSGTMPALSTTALDELNRTQLFAPIPEDTHASALKEIYLKLKAVYRVFHEVAQAGSLKEMFEAVGRAVTISTGIERITFYLDSTKTGEPWQKLLAQTATRIDDKAASRNTSGALMQRARDEMKAVAAGVDVEGNTAFTGVEANAVAVPLLRGKQLMALIYADNPGTCAPISKNDMDFLATVALQLSIRLK
;
A
#
# COMPACT_ATOMS: atom_id res chain seq x y z
N MET A 1 -1.27 -23.40 -5.64
CA MET A 1 -1.88 -22.33 -6.46
C MET A 1 -2.90 -21.62 -5.61
N PRO A 2 -3.00 -20.28 -5.68
CA PRO A 2 -3.94 -19.53 -4.85
C PRO A 2 -5.38 -19.90 -5.20
N LYS A 3 -6.23 -20.06 -4.19
CA LYS A 3 -7.65 -20.37 -4.32
C LYS A 3 -8.46 -19.81 -3.16
N PHE A 4 -9.77 -19.76 -3.31
CA PHE A 4 -10.71 -19.49 -2.23
C PHE A 4 -11.53 -20.73 -1.94
N ILE A 5 -11.85 -20.97 -0.67
CA ILE A 5 -12.75 -22.03 -0.24
C ILE A 5 -13.96 -21.37 0.42
N VAL A 6 -15.16 -21.66 -0.06
CA VAL A 6 -16.39 -21.14 0.55
C VAL A 6 -16.55 -21.78 1.92
N LYS A 7 -16.40 -21.00 2.99
CA LYS A 7 -16.63 -21.44 4.37
C LYS A 7 -18.10 -21.34 4.75
N GLN A 8 -18.75 -20.27 4.32
CA GLN A 8 -20.18 -19.99 4.56
C GLN A 8 -20.79 -19.33 3.32
N GLY A 9 -22.03 -19.70 2.96
CA GLY A 9 -22.74 -19.15 1.80
C GLY A 9 -23.54 -20.23 1.08
N ALA A 10 -23.92 -19.96 -0.17
CA ALA A 10 -24.77 -20.86 -0.96
C ALA A 10 -24.14 -22.23 -1.25
N GLN A 11 -22.81 -22.32 -1.33
CA GLN A 11 -22.09 -23.57 -1.64
C GLN A 11 -20.88 -23.80 -0.71
N PRO A 12 -21.09 -24.14 0.58
CA PRO A 12 -19.99 -24.41 1.51
C PRO A 12 -19.09 -25.57 1.03
N GLY A 13 -17.79 -25.41 1.18
CA GLY A 13 -16.76 -26.35 0.72
C GLY A 13 -16.37 -26.21 -0.75
N GLN A 14 -17.06 -25.37 -1.54
CA GLN A 14 -16.69 -25.12 -2.92
C GLN A 14 -15.32 -24.45 -3.00
N GLU A 15 -14.45 -24.99 -3.84
CA GLU A 15 -13.19 -24.36 -4.18
C GLU A 15 -13.34 -23.47 -5.42
N VAL A 16 -12.89 -22.24 -5.31
CA VAL A 16 -12.81 -21.27 -6.40
C VAL A 16 -11.35 -21.05 -6.72
N SER A 17 -10.93 -21.51 -7.89
CA SER A 17 -9.58 -21.27 -8.42
C SER A 17 -9.58 -20.09 -9.39
N PHE A 18 -8.43 -19.42 -9.51
CA PHE A 18 -8.26 -18.37 -10.51
C PHE A 18 -8.19 -18.97 -11.92
N ALA A 19 -9.17 -18.64 -12.77
CA ALA A 19 -9.15 -18.98 -14.20
C ALA A 19 -8.20 -18.08 -15.01
N GLY A 20 -7.83 -16.93 -14.46
CA GLY A 20 -6.89 -15.96 -15.04
C GLY A 20 -6.15 -15.18 -13.96
N ASN A 21 -5.89 -13.90 -14.17
CA ASN A 21 -5.25 -13.04 -13.15
C ASN A 21 -6.27 -12.34 -12.23
N ARG A 22 -7.57 -12.63 -12.35
CA ARG A 22 -8.61 -12.03 -11.51
C ARG A 22 -9.78 -12.98 -11.30
N ILE A 23 -10.54 -12.70 -10.24
CA ILE A 23 -11.87 -13.25 -9.94
C ILE A 23 -12.73 -12.08 -9.48
N VAL A 24 -13.91 -11.89 -10.07
CA VAL A 24 -14.92 -10.96 -9.57
C VAL A 24 -15.96 -11.72 -8.76
N PHE A 25 -16.27 -11.18 -7.58
CA PHE A 25 -17.30 -11.67 -6.68
C PHE A 25 -18.48 -10.70 -6.71
N GLY A 26 -19.68 -11.24 -6.86
CA GLY A 26 -20.89 -10.42 -6.86
C GLY A 26 -22.14 -11.25 -7.11
N ARG A 27 -23.30 -10.61 -6.97
CA ARG A 27 -24.58 -11.30 -7.20
C ARG A 27 -25.01 -11.36 -8.66
N ALA A 28 -24.28 -10.68 -9.57
CA ALA A 28 -24.60 -10.70 -10.99
C ALA A 28 -24.05 -11.98 -11.64
N ASP A 29 -24.79 -12.51 -12.61
CA ASP A 29 -24.46 -13.77 -13.28
C ASP A 29 -23.22 -13.69 -14.18
N ASP A 30 -22.73 -12.48 -14.43
CA ASP A 30 -21.49 -12.21 -15.17
C ASP A 30 -20.23 -12.22 -14.29
N CYS A 31 -20.37 -12.42 -12.98
CA CYS A 31 -19.25 -12.61 -12.05
C CYS A 31 -18.71 -14.03 -12.12
N GLU A 32 -17.39 -14.21 -12.03
CA GLU A 32 -16.78 -15.54 -11.98
C GLU A 32 -17.18 -16.31 -10.71
N VAL A 33 -17.46 -15.59 -9.62
CA VAL A 33 -18.09 -16.17 -8.42
C VAL A 33 -19.40 -15.46 -8.15
N VAL A 34 -20.49 -16.14 -8.51
CA VAL A 34 -21.85 -15.68 -8.23
C VAL A 34 -22.18 -15.95 -6.77
N VAL A 35 -22.34 -14.88 -6.00
CA VAL A 35 -22.73 -14.92 -4.59
C VAL A 35 -24.22 -14.59 -4.51
N ALA A 36 -25.04 -15.62 -4.31
CA ALA A 36 -26.49 -15.52 -4.23
C ALA A 36 -26.96 -14.92 -2.89
N ASP A 37 -26.67 -13.64 -2.68
CA ASP A 37 -27.00 -12.90 -1.46
C ASP A 37 -27.53 -11.51 -1.83
N ALA A 38 -28.66 -11.13 -1.23
CA ALA A 38 -29.29 -9.82 -1.44
C ALA A 38 -28.44 -8.66 -0.91
N ASN A 39 -27.59 -8.91 0.09
CA ASN A 39 -26.65 -7.95 0.67
C ASN A 39 -25.37 -7.78 -0.16
N VAL A 40 -25.23 -8.52 -1.26
CA VAL A 40 -24.05 -8.45 -2.13
C VAL A 40 -24.37 -7.60 -3.38
N SER A 41 -23.52 -6.61 -3.68
CA SER A 41 -23.64 -5.81 -4.90
C SER A 41 -23.44 -6.66 -6.16
N ARG A 42 -23.93 -6.16 -7.31
CA ARG A 42 -23.82 -6.86 -8.61
C ARG A 42 -22.38 -7.25 -8.92
N HIS A 43 -21.47 -6.29 -8.79
CA HIS A 43 -20.01 -6.48 -8.78
C HIS A 43 -19.54 -5.91 -7.44
N HIS A 44 -19.23 -6.78 -6.48
CA HIS A 44 -18.99 -6.38 -5.09
C HIS A 44 -17.51 -6.19 -4.80
N ALA A 45 -16.72 -7.20 -5.14
CA ALA A 45 -15.28 -7.20 -4.92
C ALA A 45 -14.59 -7.93 -6.06
N GLN A 46 -13.29 -7.69 -6.20
CA GLN A 46 -12.44 -8.53 -7.05
C GLN A 46 -11.20 -8.97 -6.28
N ALA A 47 -10.79 -10.21 -6.51
CA ALA A 47 -9.45 -10.68 -6.19
C ALA A 47 -8.59 -10.62 -7.44
N VAL A 48 -7.37 -10.11 -7.34
CA VAL A 48 -6.42 -10.01 -8.45
C VAL A 48 -5.09 -10.64 -8.05
N ILE A 49 -4.52 -11.43 -8.97
CA ILE A 49 -3.13 -11.90 -8.87
C ILE A 49 -2.23 -10.82 -9.45
N LEU A 50 -1.34 -10.31 -8.62
CA LEU A 50 -0.31 -9.33 -8.94
C LEU A 50 1.03 -9.94 -8.54
N ASP A 51 1.82 -10.35 -9.53
CA ASP A 51 3.18 -10.87 -9.31
C ASP A 51 3.26 -12.02 -8.29
N GLY A 52 2.31 -12.97 -8.41
CA GLY A 52 2.22 -14.15 -7.55
C GLY A 52 1.47 -13.92 -6.24
N LEU A 53 1.00 -12.70 -6.00
CA LEU A 53 0.33 -12.29 -4.77
C LEU A 53 -1.13 -11.97 -5.03
N VAL A 54 -2.02 -12.31 -4.09
CA VAL A 54 -3.44 -12.01 -4.23
C VAL A 54 -3.81 -10.77 -3.42
N ALA A 55 -4.44 -9.80 -4.07
CA ALA A 55 -5.07 -8.67 -3.42
C ALA A 55 -6.59 -8.73 -3.63
N VAL A 56 -7.36 -8.34 -2.62
CA VAL A 56 -8.81 -8.10 -2.74
C VAL A 56 -9.06 -6.62 -2.75
N VAL A 57 -9.94 -6.18 -3.66
CA VAL A 57 -10.34 -4.79 -3.85
C VAL A 57 -11.87 -4.75 -3.82
N ASP A 58 -12.43 -3.91 -2.95
CA ASP A 58 -13.86 -3.59 -2.93
C ASP A 58 -14.18 -2.70 -4.15
N LEU A 59 -15.26 -3.03 -4.86
CA LEU A 59 -15.69 -2.32 -6.08
C LEU A 59 -16.77 -1.27 -5.77
N ASN A 60 -16.59 -0.52 -4.68
CA ASN A 60 -17.59 0.40 -4.14
C ASN A 60 -18.92 -0.29 -3.85
N SER A 61 -18.84 -1.41 -3.15
CA SER A 61 -20.02 -2.19 -2.78
C SER A 61 -20.89 -1.44 -1.76
N SER A 62 -22.18 -1.78 -1.71
CA SER A 62 -23.13 -1.10 -0.83
C SER A 62 -22.92 -1.42 0.65
N ASN A 63 -22.43 -2.62 0.96
CA ASN A 63 -22.28 -3.12 2.33
C ASN A 63 -20.81 -3.30 2.76
N GLY A 64 -19.87 -3.07 1.85
CA GLY A 64 -18.43 -3.22 2.06
C GLY A 64 -17.96 -4.67 1.97
N THR A 65 -16.69 -4.82 1.58
CA THR A 65 -15.94 -6.08 1.67
C THR A 65 -15.19 -6.14 2.99
N TYR A 66 -15.12 -7.34 3.60
CA TYR A 66 -14.40 -7.54 4.84
C TYR A 66 -13.30 -8.59 4.72
N VAL A 67 -12.16 -8.40 5.39
CA VAL A 67 -11.10 -9.40 5.53
C VAL A 67 -10.76 -9.60 7.01
N ASN A 68 -10.94 -10.80 7.54
CA ASN A 68 -10.83 -11.10 8.97
C ASN A 68 -11.66 -10.11 9.82
N GLU A 69 -12.91 -9.91 9.40
CA GLU A 69 -13.86 -8.95 9.97
C GLU A 69 -13.43 -7.46 9.89
N LEU A 70 -12.34 -7.11 9.20
CA LEU A 70 -12.04 -5.70 8.87
C LEU A 70 -12.79 -5.26 7.64
N PRO A 71 -13.50 -4.12 7.62
CA PRO A 71 -13.84 -3.48 6.36
C PRO A 71 -12.56 -3.09 5.61
N ILE A 72 -12.51 -3.37 4.32
CA ILE A 72 -11.38 -2.99 3.45
C ILE A 72 -11.90 -2.26 2.22
N SER A 73 -11.08 -1.35 1.70
CA SER A 73 -11.19 -0.89 0.32
C SER A 73 -10.29 -1.72 -0.59
N ARG A 74 -9.10 -2.07 -0.10
CA ARG A 74 -8.12 -2.90 -0.79
C ARG A 74 -7.12 -3.47 0.22
N VAL A 75 -6.73 -4.73 0.05
CA VAL A 75 -5.73 -5.38 0.91
C VAL A 75 -5.11 -6.58 0.22
N PHE A 76 -3.84 -6.86 0.53
CA PHE A 76 -3.22 -8.12 0.17
C PHE A 76 -3.65 -9.25 1.12
N LEU A 77 -3.99 -10.41 0.55
CA LEU A 77 -4.33 -11.60 1.29
C LEU A 77 -3.10 -12.43 1.63
N MET A 78 -3.15 -13.07 2.79
CA MET A 78 -2.26 -14.15 3.19
C MET A 78 -3.05 -15.42 3.39
N ASP A 79 -2.37 -16.56 3.24
CA ASP A 79 -2.94 -17.88 3.49
C ASP A 79 -3.70 -17.91 4.83
N GLY A 80 -4.94 -18.39 4.77
CA GLY A 80 -5.87 -18.46 5.90
C GLY A 80 -6.75 -17.22 6.12
N ASP A 81 -6.55 -16.12 5.40
CA ASP A 81 -7.41 -14.93 5.55
C ASP A 81 -8.87 -15.22 5.14
N GLU A 82 -9.82 -14.74 5.93
CA GLU A 82 -11.26 -14.86 5.66
C GLU A 82 -11.80 -13.60 4.98
N VAL A 83 -12.30 -13.72 3.75
CA VAL A 83 -12.98 -12.65 3.01
C VAL A 83 -14.49 -12.81 3.15
N ARG A 84 -15.17 -11.79 3.68
CA ARG A 84 -16.63 -11.77 3.86
C ARG A 84 -17.29 -10.73 2.96
N LEU A 85 -18.33 -11.17 2.25
CA LEU A 85 -19.18 -10.40 1.34
C LEU A 85 -20.64 -10.69 1.70
N GLY A 86 -21.35 -9.73 2.29
CA GLY A 86 -22.67 -10.01 2.88
C GLY A 86 -22.58 -11.11 3.96
N GLU A 87 -23.36 -12.17 3.79
CA GLU A 87 -23.39 -13.37 4.63
C GLU A 87 -22.43 -14.48 4.16
N THR A 88 -21.78 -14.30 3.00
CA THR A 88 -20.85 -15.28 2.44
C THR A 88 -19.43 -15.04 2.96
N ILE A 89 -18.77 -16.11 3.42
CA ILE A 89 -17.39 -16.11 3.91
C ILE A 89 -16.56 -17.07 3.07
N LEU A 90 -15.45 -16.58 2.53
CA LEU A 90 -14.46 -17.28 1.73
C LEU A 90 -13.14 -17.33 2.49
N VAL A 91 -12.48 -18.47 2.56
CA VAL A 91 -11.11 -18.60 3.11
C VAL A 91 -10.13 -18.59 1.95
N PHE A 92 -9.14 -17.73 2.01
CA PHE A 92 -8.05 -17.73 1.04
C PHE A 92 -7.00 -18.77 1.39
N CYS A 93 -6.60 -19.56 0.40
CA CYS A 93 -5.54 -20.57 0.55
C CYS A 93 -4.44 -20.32 -0.49
N ASP A 94 -3.20 -20.26 -0.03
CA ASP A 94 -2.02 -20.10 -0.87
C ASP A 94 -0.93 -21.11 -0.52
N ASP A 95 -0.90 -22.21 -1.27
CA ASP A 95 0.11 -23.27 -1.13
C ASP A 95 1.51 -22.89 -1.63
N SER A 96 1.71 -21.68 -2.15
CA SER A 96 2.95 -21.24 -2.81
C SER A 96 4.12 -21.04 -1.83
N GLY A 97 4.01 -21.47 -0.57
CA GLY A 97 5.06 -21.38 0.46
C GLY A 97 5.28 -19.98 1.02
N MET A 98 4.92 -18.93 0.28
CA MET A 98 5.16 -17.52 0.64
C MET A 98 4.31 -17.04 1.83
N GLY A 99 3.16 -17.68 2.10
CA GLY A 99 2.30 -17.41 3.27
C GLY A 99 2.68 -18.17 4.54
N ARG A 100 3.42 -19.29 4.43
CA ARG A 100 3.72 -20.18 5.57
C ARG A 100 4.83 -19.65 6.49
N ASP A 101 5.73 -18.83 5.97
CA ASP A 101 6.87 -18.32 6.75
C ASP A 101 6.48 -17.29 7.82
N PHE A 102 5.30 -16.67 7.71
CA PHE A 102 4.86 -15.65 8.68
C PHE A 102 4.46 -16.24 10.04
N GLY A 103 3.73 -17.36 10.04
CA GLY A 103 3.34 -18.05 11.29
C GLY A 103 4.54 -18.63 12.02
N ALA A 104 5.51 -19.17 11.27
CA ALA A 104 6.76 -19.69 11.81
C ALA A 104 7.71 -18.57 12.29
N MET A 105 7.81 -17.45 11.56
CA MET A 105 8.67 -16.33 11.97
C MET A 105 8.13 -15.55 13.18
N ALA A 106 6.80 -15.42 13.33
CA ALA A 106 6.22 -14.81 14.53
C ALA A 106 6.55 -15.60 15.81
N ALA A 107 6.68 -16.92 15.70
CA ALA A 107 7.12 -17.78 16.80
C ALA A 107 8.63 -17.65 17.10
N SER A 108 9.45 -17.24 16.12
CA SER A 108 10.90 -17.03 16.26
C SER A 108 11.34 -15.57 16.41
N SER A 109 10.41 -14.62 16.47
CA SER A 109 10.71 -13.22 16.73
C SER A 109 11.48 -13.08 18.06
N PRO A 110 12.52 -12.22 18.14
CA PRO A 110 13.20 -11.96 19.40
C PRO A 110 12.16 -11.47 20.41
N ARG A 111 11.86 -12.27 21.44
CA ARG A 111 11.01 -11.81 22.53
C ARG A 111 11.77 -10.69 23.24
N LEU A 112 11.31 -9.46 23.07
CA LEU A 112 11.76 -8.33 23.88
C LEU A 112 11.42 -8.68 25.33
N ARG A 113 12.44 -9.03 26.12
CA ARG A 113 12.29 -9.09 27.56
C ARG A 113 12.25 -7.65 28.05
N PRO A 114 11.26 -7.25 28.86
CA PRO A 114 11.31 -5.97 29.54
C PRO A 114 12.62 -5.93 30.32
N VAL A 115 13.49 -4.97 30.03
CA VAL A 115 14.63 -4.68 30.89
C VAL A 115 14.05 -4.03 32.14
N SER A 116 14.06 -4.76 33.25
CA SER A 116 13.76 -4.20 34.58
C SER A 116 14.90 -3.26 34.95
N ASN A 117 14.80 -2.00 34.54
CA ASN A 117 15.76 -0.96 34.90
C ASN A 117 15.58 -0.57 36.37
N SER A 118 16.51 -1.00 37.23
CA SER A 118 16.73 -0.45 38.57
C SER A 118 17.86 0.58 38.62
N GLY A 119 18.20 1.19 37.46
CA GLY A 119 19.25 2.20 37.36
C GLY A 119 18.75 3.43 36.60
N THR A 120 19.11 4.61 37.11
CA THR A 120 18.83 5.93 36.52
C THR A 120 19.45 6.01 35.13
N MET A 121 18.60 6.04 34.10
CA MET A 121 19.04 6.22 32.71
C MET A 121 19.70 7.58 32.53
N PRO A 122 20.79 7.71 31.75
CA PRO A 122 21.28 9.00 31.33
C PRO A 122 20.22 9.63 30.40
N ALA A 123 19.82 10.86 30.70
CA ALA A 123 18.86 11.60 29.89
C ALA A 123 19.47 11.87 28.50
N LEU A 124 19.00 11.13 27.49
CA LEU A 124 19.16 11.51 26.10
C LEU A 124 18.40 12.84 25.89
N SER A 125 19.09 13.86 25.39
CA SER A 125 18.49 15.16 25.11
C SER A 125 17.29 14.98 24.18
N THR A 126 16.12 15.41 24.65
CA THR A 126 14.79 15.26 24.04
C THR A 126 14.68 15.80 22.61
N THR A 127 15.61 16.63 22.17
CA THR A 127 15.61 17.26 20.85
C THR A 127 15.92 16.33 19.68
N ALA A 128 16.65 15.22 19.87
CA ALA A 128 16.98 14.30 18.76
C ALA A 128 15.96 13.16 18.57
N LEU A 129 15.16 12.85 19.59
CA LEU A 129 14.09 11.84 19.52
C LEU A 129 12.79 12.42 18.94
N ASP A 130 12.53 13.72 19.09
CA ASP A 130 11.32 14.38 18.57
C ASP A 130 11.27 14.48 17.03
N GLU A 131 12.42 14.55 16.35
CA GLU A 131 12.45 14.60 14.88
C GLU A 131 12.21 13.23 14.22
N LEU A 132 12.61 12.14 14.88
CA LEU A 132 12.37 10.77 14.42
C LEU A 132 10.99 10.23 14.83
N ASN A 133 10.41 10.71 15.94
CA ASN A 133 9.09 10.32 16.45
C ASN A 133 7.90 10.96 15.72
N ARG A 134 8.13 11.76 14.67
CA ARG A 134 7.04 12.34 13.87
C ARG A 134 6.35 11.36 12.93
N THR A 135 6.87 10.13 12.78
CA THR A 135 6.13 9.05 12.13
C THR A 135 5.21 8.38 13.15
N GLN A 136 3.89 8.56 12.98
CA GLN A 136 2.88 7.92 13.82
C GLN A 136 2.87 6.38 13.70
N LEU A 137 3.63 5.81 12.77
CA LEU A 137 3.79 4.36 12.58
C LEU A 137 4.33 3.65 13.84
N PHE A 138 5.09 4.37 14.67
CA PHE A 138 5.69 3.85 15.91
C PHE A 138 5.26 4.64 17.15
N ALA A 139 4.20 5.45 17.04
CA ALA A 139 3.66 6.12 18.22
C ALA A 139 3.27 5.06 19.27
N PRO A 140 3.54 5.30 20.57
CA PRO A 140 3.06 4.42 21.63
C PRO A 140 1.55 4.27 21.47
N ILE A 141 1.08 3.02 21.39
CA ILE A 141 -0.34 2.70 21.33
C ILE A 141 -0.94 3.22 22.65
N PRO A 142 -1.89 4.19 22.63
CA PRO A 142 -2.59 4.60 23.83
C PRO A 142 -3.16 3.38 24.57
N GLU A 143 -3.07 3.32 25.90
CA GLU A 143 -3.54 2.17 26.69
C GLU A 143 -5.04 1.86 26.49
N ASP A 144 -5.77 2.86 25.99
CA ASP A 144 -7.18 2.95 25.66
C ASP A 144 -7.49 2.69 24.16
N THR A 145 -6.51 2.21 23.38
CA THR A 145 -6.68 1.92 21.95
C THR A 145 -7.69 0.78 21.74
N HIS A 146 -8.86 1.14 21.19
CA HIS A 146 -9.89 0.18 20.82
C HIS A 146 -9.41 -0.79 19.71
N ALA A 147 -9.98 -1.99 19.70
CA ALA A 147 -9.62 -3.08 18.79
C ALA A 147 -9.57 -2.68 17.30
N SER A 148 -10.31 -1.66 16.86
CA SER A 148 -10.31 -1.16 15.49
C SER A 148 -9.00 -0.48 15.07
N ALA A 149 -8.38 0.34 15.93
CA ALA A 149 -7.16 1.07 15.62
C ALA A 149 -5.93 0.13 15.60
N LEU A 150 -5.87 -0.82 16.53
CA LEU A 150 -4.83 -1.87 16.54
C LEU A 150 -4.88 -2.73 15.28
N LYS A 151 -6.09 -2.94 14.77
CA LYS A 151 -6.40 -3.76 13.60
C LYS A 151 -6.05 -3.05 12.28
N GLU A 152 -6.23 -1.73 12.22
CA GLU A 152 -5.71 -0.90 11.12
C GLU A 152 -4.17 -0.89 11.10
N ILE A 153 -3.53 -0.76 12.26
CA ILE A 153 -2.06 -0.82 12.40
C ILE A 153 -1.53 -2.19 11.96
N TYR A 154 -2.20 -3.29 12.33
CA TYR A 154 -1.81 -4.64 11.91
C TYR A 154 -1.85 -4.84 10.40
N LEU A 155 -2.94 -4.42 9.72
CA LEU A 155 -3.03 -4.52 8.26
C LEU A 155 -1.96 -3.68 7.57
N LYS A 156 -1.70 -2.47 8.07
CA LYS A 156 -0.62 -1.61 7.55
C LYS A 156 0.73 -2.28 7.75
N LEU A 157 1.02 -2.83 8.93
CA LEU A 157 2.29 -3.52 9.19
C LEU A 157 2.46 -4.77 8.32
N LYS A 158 1.39 -5.54 8.11
CA LYS A 158 1.36 -6.71 7.21
C LYS A 158 1.68 -6.30 5.77
N ALA A 159 1.10 -5.20 5.30
CA ALA A 159 1.38 -4.65 3.98
C ALA A 159 2.85 -4.17 3.88
N VAL A 160 3.32 -3.37 4.85
CA VAL A 160 4.71 -2.90 4.96
C VAL A 160 5.69 -4.05 4.88
N TYR A 161 5.51 -5.08 5.72
CA TYR A 161 6.41 -6.23 5.76
C TYR A 161 6.45 -6.98 4.43
N ARG A 162 5.30 -7.13 3.77
CA ARG A 162 5.23 -7.75 2.43
C ARG A 162 6.02 -6.95 1.41
N VAL A 163 5.88 -5.62 1.41
CA VAL A 163 6.67 -4.72 0.55
C VAL A 163 8.17 -4.95 0.78
N PHE A 164 8.57 -4.98 2.05
CA PHE A 164 9.97 -5.19 2.42
C PHE A 164 10.49 -6.54 1.93
N HIS A 165 9.67 -7.60 2.02
CA HIS A 165 10.05 -8.92 1.54
C HIS A 165 10.20 -8.96 0.01
N GLU A 166 9.28 -8.36 -0.75
CA GLU A 166 9.39 -8.26 -2.21
C GLU A 166 10.60 -7.42 -2.64
N VAL A 167 10.80 -6.27 -1.99
CA VAL A 167 11.96 -5.41 -2.22
C VAL A 167 13.26 -6.15 -1.92
N ALA A 168 13.28 -6.99 -0.88
CA ALA A 168 14.45 -7.78 -0.53
C ALA A 168 14.81 -8.80 -1.61
N GLN A 169 13.80 -9.40 -2.25
CA GLN A 169 13.94 -10.45 -3.26
C GLN A 169 14.13 -9.92 -4.69
N ALA A 170 13.86 -8.63 -4.95
CA ALA A 170 14.00 -8.03 -6.27
C ALA A 170 15.45 -8.12 -6.80
N GLY A 171 15.61 -8.66 -8.01
CA GLY A 171 16.89 -8.85 -8.68
C GLY A 171 17.36 -7.64 -9.48
N SER A 172 16.45 -6.68 -9.74
CA SER A 172 16.76 -5.41 -10.42
C SER A 172 16.07 -4.20 -9.78
N LEU A 173 16.60 -3.00 -10.08
CA LEU A 173 15.98 -1.72 -9.67
C LEU A 173 14.55 -1.57 -10.18
N LYS A 174 14.28 -2.04 -11.39
CA LYS A 174 12.95 -1.98 -12.00
C LYS A 174 11.95 -2.83 -11.23
N GLU A 175 12.29 -4.10 -10.97
CA GLU A 175 11.45 -5.02 -10.19
C GLU A 175 11.17 -4.49 -8.78
N MET A 176 12.18 -3.89 -8.15
CA MET A 176 12.03 -3.27 -6.83
C MET A 176 11.03 -2.11 -6.86
N PHE A 177 11.13 -1.20 -7.84
CA PHE A 177 10.20 -0.08 -7.96
C PHE A 177 8.78 -0.54 -8.32
N GLU A 178 8.64 -1.58 -9.14
CA GLU A 178 7.35 -2.21 -9.44
C GLU A 178 6.72 -2.78 -8.15
N ALA A 179 7.49 -3.51 -7.35
CA ALA A 179 7.03 -4.03 -6.06
C ALA A 179 6.56 -2.95 -5.10
N VAL A 180 7.37 -1.90 -4.91
CA VAL A 180 6.99 -0.77 -4.07
C VAL A 180 5.76 -0.05 -4.61
N GLY A 181 5.73 0.25 -5.91
CA GLY A 181 4.61 0.95 -6.52
C GLY A 181 3.29 0.21 -6.33
N ARG A 182 3.28 -1.11 -6.56
CA ARG A 182 2.10 -1.95 -6.31
C ARG A 182 1.69 -1.90 -4.85
N ALA A 183 2.65 -2.07 -3.95
CA ALA A 183 2.30 -2.18 -2.56
C ALA A 183 1.82 -0.87 -1.95
N VAL A 184 2.39 0.26 -2.36
CA VAL A 184 1.89 1.56 -1.94
C VAL A 184 0.50 1.80 -2.52
N THR A 185 0.30 1.63 -3.83
CA THR A 185 -1.03 1.85 -4.45
C THR A 185 -2.11 0.97 -3.81
N ILE A 186 -1.79 -0.27 -3.44
CA ILE A 186 -2.73 -1.16 -2.73
C ILE A 186 -2.93 -0.74 -1.28
N SER A 187 -1.91 -0.23 -0.60
CA SER A 187 -2.04 0.08 0.84
C SER A 187 -2.69 1.45 1.12
N THR A 188 -2.48 2.42 0.23
CA THR A 188 -2.85 3.83 0.48
C THR A 188 -4.06 4.30 -0.29
N GLY A 189 -4.54 3.52 -1.25
CA GLY A 189 -5.61 3.98 -2.14
C GLY A 189 -5.11 4.81 -3.32
N ILE A 190 -3.86 5.28 -3.28
CA ILE A 190 -3.26 6.16 -4.30
C ILE A 190 -3.35 5.50 -5.67
N GLU A 191 -3.83 6.24 -6.66
CA GLU A 191 -4.09 5.71 -7.99
C GLU A 191 -2.81 5.52 -8.79
N ARG A 192 -1.83 6.42 -8.64
CA ARG A 192 -0.61 6.40 -9.44
C ARG A 192 0.61 6.79 -8.63
N ILE A 193 1.69 6.02 -8.84
CA ILE A 193 3.03 6.31 -8.35
C ILE A 193 4.01 6.27 -9.50
N THR A 194 4.86 7.28 -9.58
CA THR A 194 5.91 7.40 -10.58
C THR A 194 7.25 7.61 -9.91
N PHE A 195 8.26 6.86 -10.34
CA PHE A 195 9.63 6.99 -9.88
C PHE A 195 10.44 7.75 -10.93
N TYR A 196 11.16 8.77 -10.50
CA TYR A 196 12.09 9.55 -11.30
C TYR A 196 13.50 9.40 -10.75
N LEU A 197 14.49 9.17 -11.61
CA LEU A 197 15.89 9.36 -11.24
C LEU A 197 16.30 10.80 -11.46
N ASP A 198 17.17 11.25 -10.56
CA ASP A 198 17.89 12.49 -10.78
C ASP A 198 18.90 12.29 -11.93
N SER A 199 18.62 12.89 -13.09
CA SER A 199 19.48 12.84 -14.28
C SER A 199 20.26 14.13 -14.50
N THR A 200 20.80 14.71 -13.42
CA THR A 200 21.71 15.88 -13.47
C THR A 200 22.95 15.67 -14.36
N LYS A 201 23.23 14.46 -14.85
CA LYS A 201 24.31 14.19 -15.81
C LYS A 201 23.92 14.34 -17.29
N THR A 202 22.63 14.37 -17.65
CA THR A 202 22.20 14.34 -19.06
C THR A 202 21.51 15.62 -19.55
N GLY A 203 21.29 16.61 -18.69
CA GLY A 203 20.68 17.89 -19.07
C GLY A 203 19.15 17.91 -19.11
N GLU A 204 18.49 16.76 -18.92
CA GLU A 204 17.06 16.70 -18.61
C GLU A 204 16.85 16.64 -17.09
N PRO A 205 15.86 17.37 -16.53
CA PRO A 205 15.74 17.51 -15.08
C PRO A 205 15.33 16.21 -14.38
N TRP A 206 14.64 15.29 -15.07
CA TRP A 206 14.13 14.05 -14.48
C TRP A 206 14.05 12.93 -15.50
N GLN A 207 14.64 11.77 -15.22
CA GLN A 207 14.44 10.57 -16.03
C GLN A 207 13.33 9.72 -15.40
N LYS A 208 12.19 9.60 -16.07
CA LYS A 208 11.10 8.72 -15.64
C LYS A 208 11.55 7.26 -15.73
N LEU A 209 11.58 6.55 -14.61
CA LEU A 209 11.93 5.13 -14.57
C LEU A 209 10.72 4.23 -14.75
N LEU A 210 9.66 4.51 -14.01
CA LEU A 210 8.50 3.66 -13.90
C LEU A 210 7.29 4.49 -13.49
N ALA A 211 6.14 4.24 -14.12
CA ALA A 211 4.84 4.63 -13.59
C ALA A 211 4.03 3.36 -13.30
N GLN A 212 3.58 3.24 -12.06
CA GLN A 212 2.74 2.16 -11.57
C GLN A 212 1.37 2.72 -11.19
N THR A 213 0.31 2.11 -11.75
CA THR A 213 -1.08 2.47 -11.46
C THR A 213 -1.73 1.34 -10.64
N ALA A 214 -2.62 1.69 -9.71
CA ALA A 214 -3.27 0.79 -8.75
C ALA A 214 -4.02 -0.38 -9.39
N THR A 215 -4.40 -0.24 -10.65
CA THR A 215 -5.05 -1.26 -11.47
C THR A 215 -4.65 -1.03 -12.92
N ARG A 216 -4.52 -2.10 -13.71
CA ARG A 216 -4.47 -2.03 -15.19
C ARG A 216 -5.83 -1.59 -15.77
N ILE A 217 -6.53 -0.67 -15.12
CA ILE A 217 -7.78 -0.07 -15.56
C ILE A 217 -7.43 1.38 -15.90
N ASP A 218 -7.42 1.65 -17.20
CA ASP A 218 -7.05 2.88 -17.91
C ASP A 218 -5.56 3.22 -18.09
N ASP A 219 -5.03 2.73 -19.22
CA ASP A 219 -3.81 3.25 -19.88
C ASP A 219 -3.85 4.79 -20.09
N LYS A 220 -5.05 5.39 -20.07
CA LYS A 220 -5.24 6.85 -20.16
C LYS A 220 -4.80 7.60 -18.91
N ALA A 221 -4.93 7.03 -17.71
CA ALA A 221 -4.49 7.67 -16.46
C ALA A 221 -2.95 7.69 -16.34
N ALA A 222 -2.27 6.69 -16.91
CA ALA A 222 -0.82 6.63 -17.01
C ALA A 222 -0.22 7.70 -17.95
N SER A 223 -1.03 8.22 -18.89
CA SER A 223 -0.66 9.23 -19.89
C SER A 223 -0.75 10.68 -19.40
N ARG A 224 -1.46 10.95 -18.29
CA ARG A 224 -1.57 12.32 -17.74
C ARG A 224 -0.21 12.83 -17.24
N ASN A 225 0.09 14.10 -17.49
CA ASN A 225 1.36 14.70 -17.06
C ASN A 225 1.48 14.76 -15.53
N THR A 226 2.68 14.54 -15.01
CA THR A 226 3.01 14.82 -13.61
C THR A 226 3.36 16.29 -13.45
N SER A 227 3.05 16.87 -12.28
CA SER A 227 3.42 18.26 -12.00
C SER A 227 4.94 18.46 -11.91
N GLY A 228 5.50 19.16 -12.91
CA GLY A 228 6.90 19.60 -12.88
C GLY A 228 7.21 20.55 -11.73
N ALA A 229 6.28 21.45 -11.41
CA ALA A 229 6.45 22.45 -10.34
C ALA A 229 6.52 21.79 -8.95
N LEU A 230 5.69 20.78 -8.69
CA LEU A 230 5.70 20.02 -7.44
C LEU A 230 7.01 19.25 -7.28
N MET A 231 7.45 18.56 -8.35
CA MET A 231 8.70 17.81 -8.36
C MET A 231 9.92 18.73 -8.16
N GLN A 232 9.94 19.89 -8.83
CA GLN A 232 11.03 20.86 -8.70
C GLN A 232 11.11 21.41 -7.28
N ARG A 233 9.96 21.76 -6.68
CA ARG A 233 9.93 22.25 -5.30
C ARG A 233 10.42 21.21 -4.28
N ALA A 234 10.04 19.95 -4.44
CA ALA A 234 10.52 18.87 -3.58
C ALA A 234 12.04 18.65 -3.71
N ARG A 235 12.59 18.82 -4.92
CA ARG A 235 14.05 18.83 -5.16
C ARG A 235 14.73 20.00 -4.47
N ASP A 236 14.23 21.21 -4.67
CA ASP A 236 14.86 22.44 -4.15
C ASP A 236 14.82 22.46 -2.61
N GLU A 237 13.72 22.02 -2.01
CA GLU A 237 13.57 21.97 -0.55
C GLU A 237 14.19 20.72 0.09
N MET A 238 14.54 19.68 -0.70
CA MET A 238 15.00 18.37 -0.23
C MET A 238 14.06 17.76 0.82
N LYS A 239 12.75 17.96 0.64
CA LYS A 239 11.69 17.51 1.55
C LYS A 239 10.48 17.01 0.76
N ALA A 240 9.64 16.22 1.42
CA ALA A 240 8.35 15.85 0.87
C ALA A 240 7.45 17.09 0.75
N VAL A 241 6.85 17.30 -0.42
CA VAL A 241 5.96 18.43 -0.72
C VAL A 241 4.66 17.89 -1.29
N ALA A 242 3.55 18.39 -0.80
CA ALA A 242 2.21 18.05 -1.27
C ALA A 242 1.52 19.28 -1.86
N ALA A 243 0.67 19.09 -2.87
CA ALA A 243 -0.06 20.15 -3.53
C ALA A 243 -1.35 19.64 -4.18
N GLY A 244 -2.27 20.56 -4.45
CA GLY A 244 -3.35 20.31 -5.39
C GLY A 244 -2.80 20.36 -6.82
N VAL A 245 -3.09 19.34 -7.62
CA VAL A 245 -2.71 19.21 -9.02
C VAL A 245 -3.97 18.92 -9.84
N ASP A 246 -4.25 19.76 -10.83
CA ASP A 246 -5.39 19.57 -11.72
C ASP A 246 -5.08 18.55 -12.83
N VAL A 247 -6.07 18.29 -13.70
CA VAL A 247 -5.94 17.32 -14.80
C VAL A 247 -4.92 17.72 -15.87
N GLU A 248 -4.54 19.00 -15.93
CA GLU A 248 -3.54 19.54 -16.86
C GLU A 248 -2.12 19.51 -16.27
N GLY A 249 -2.00 19.25 -14.96
CA GLY A 249 -0.74 19.24 -14.22
C GLY A 249 -0.40 20.59 -13.57
N ASN A 250 -1.32 21.57 -13.60
CA ASN A 250 -1.12 22.85 -12.93
C ASN A 250 -1.16 22.63 -11.42
N THR A 251 -0.33 23.38 -10.68
CA THR A 251 -0.06 23.11 -9.26
C THR A 251 -0.46 24.28 -8.39
N ALA A 252 -1.28 23.99 -7.38
CA ALA A 252 -1.69 24.93 -6.34
C ALA A 252 -1.13 24.46 -4.98
N PHE A 253 -0.25 25.27 -4.39
CA PHE A 253 0.36 24.98 -3.09
C PHE A 253 -0.44 25.51 -1.89
N THR A 254 -1.50 26.28 -2.12
CA THR A 254 -2.27 26.97 -1.07
C THR A 254 -3.77 26.84 -1.31
N GLY A 255 -4.54 26.60 -0.24
CA GLY A 255 -6.01 26.68 -0.27
C GLY A 255 -6.72 25.51 -0.99
N VAL A 256 -6.02 24.40 -1.27
CA VAL A 256 -6.57 23.22 -1.93
C VAL A 256 -6.18 21.96 -1.15
N GLU A 257 -7.06 20.97 -1.10
CA GLU A 257 -6.73 19.65 -0.56
C GLU A 257 -5.71 18.95 -1.47
N ALA A 258 -4.58 18.51 -0.89
CA ALA A 258 -3.47 17.99 -1.68
C ALA A 258 -3.80 16.58 -2.23
N ASN A 259 -3.98 16.47 -3.54
CA ASN A 259 -4.22 15.22 -4.26
C ASN A 259 -2.95 14.65 -4.92
N ALA A 260 -1.81 15.32 -4.75
CA ALA A 260 -0.51 14.88 -5.22
C ALA A 260 0.60 15.19 -4.21
N VAL A 261 1.62 14.33 -4.19
CA VAL A 261 2.80 14.47 -3.33
C VAL A 261 4.06 14.05 -4.07
N ALA A 262 5.14 14.83 -3.89
CA ALA A 262 6.48 14.48 -4.34
C ALA A 262 7.37 14.24 -3.13
N VAL A 263 8.06 13.10 -3.11
CA VAL A 263 8.90 12.63 -2.00
C VAL A 263 10.32 12.33 -2.51
N PRO A 264 11.34 13.09 -2.08
CA PRO A 264 12.72 12.84 -2.49
C PRO A 264 13.31 11.63 -1.79
N LEU A 265 14.10 10.85 -2.55
CA LEU A 265 14.89 9.73 -2.04
C LEU A 265 16.32 10.24 -1.82
N LEU A 266 16.64 10.51 -0.56
CA LEU A 266 17.90 11.13 -0.17
C LEU A 266 18.87 10.09 0.39
N ARG A 267 20.15 10.22 -0.01
CA ARG A 267 21.28 9.54 0.61
C ARG A 267 22.23 10.57 1.18
N GLY A 268 22.16 10.79 2.48
CA GLY A 268 22.82 11.93 3.10
C GLY A 268 22.26 13.24 2.53
N LYS A 269 23.09 14.04 1.87
CA LYS A 269 22.70 15.30 1.22
C LYS A 269 22.45 15.17 -0.29
N GLN A 270 22.60 13.97 -0.85
CA GLN A 270 22.46 13.75 -2.28
C GLN A 270 21.07 13.23 -2.62
N LEU A 271 20.43 13.84 -3.61
CA LEU A 271 19.19 13.34 -4.19
C LEU A 271 19.50 12.18 -5.14
N MET A 272 18.90 11.02 -4.90
CA MET A 272 19.06 9.83 -5.75
C MET A 272 17.92 9.74 -6.76
N ALA A 273 16.70 9.94 -6.27
CA ALA A 273 15.47 9.72 -7.00
C ALA A 273 14.34 10.54 -6.37
N LEU A 274 13.18 10.54 -7.02
CA LEU A 274 11.96 11.16 -6.54
C LEU A 274 10.78 10.21 -6.76
N ILE A 275 9.97 10.00 -5.74
CA ILE A 275 8.64 9.42 -5.86
C ILE A 275 7.65 10.56 -6.09
N TYR A 276 6.82 10.43 -7.12
CA TYR A 276 5.67 11.27 -7.36
C TYR A 276 4.41 10.40 -7.25
N ALA A 277 3.47 10.78 -6.39
CA ALA A 277 2.25 10.04 -6.15
C ALA A 277 1.04 10.96 -6.30
N ASP A 278 0.02 10.53 -7.05
CA ASP A 278 -1.18 11.33 -7.27
C ASP A 278 -2.43 10.48 -7.55
N ASN A 279 -3.58 11.15 -7.48
CA ASN A 279 -4.89 10.61 -7.81
C ASN A 279 -5.44 11.29 -9.06
N PRO A 280 -4.87 11.05 -10.26
CA PRO A 280 -5.22 11.82 -11.45
C PRO A 280 -6.67 11.62 -11.89
N GLY A 281 -7.27 10.45 -11.64
CA GLY A 281 -8.63 10.08 -11.99
C GLY A 281 -9.68 10.70 -11.07
N THR A 282 -9.58 10.42 -9.77
CA THR A 282 -10.54 10.90 -8.76
C THR A 282 -10.26 12.32 -8.25
N CYS A 283 -9.03 12.82 -8.42
CA CYS A 283 -8.53 14.02 -7.74
C CYS A 283 -8.70 13.97 -6.21
N ALA A 284 -8.84 12.78 -5.62
CA ALA A 284 -9.07 12.63 -4.19
C ALA A 284 -7.86 13.12 -3.39
N PRO A 285 -8.07 13.75 -2.21
CA PRO A 285 -6.97 14.14 -1.33
C PRO A 285 -6.16 12.93 -0.87
N ILE A 286 -4.85 13.12 -0.74
CA ILE A 286 -3.95 12.15 -0.12
C ILE A 286 -3.91 12.43 1.38
N SER A 287 -4.20 11.41 2.19
CA SER A 287 -4.23 11.57 3.64
C SER A 287 -2.83 11.78 4.21
N LYS A 288 -2.74 12.40 5.40
CA LYS A 288 -1.47 12.55 6.11
C LYS A 288 -0.78 11.21 6.36
N ASN A 289 -1.55 10.19 6.71
CA ASN A 289 -1.03 8.84 6.97
C ASN A 289 -0.37 8.24 5.72
N ASP A 290 -0.95 8.46 4.54
CA ASP A 290 -0.41 7.96 3.27
C ASP A 290 0.86 8.71 2.87
N MET A 291 0.92 10.02 3.15
CA MET A 291 2.14 10.82 2.97
C MET A 291 3.28 10.33 3.86
N ASP A 292 3.00 10.04 5.14
CA ASP A 292 3.98 9.50 6.09
C ASP A 292 4.46 8.09 5.67
N PHE A 293 3.55 7.27 5.15
CA PHE A 293 3.87 5.96 4.58
C PHE A 293 4.82 6.08 3.36
N LEU A 294 4.51 6.98 2.42
CA LEU A 294 5.34 7.26 1.26
C LEU A 294 6.75 7.75 1.64
N ALA A 295 6.85 8.65 2.61
CA ALA A 295 8.13 9.13 3.13
C ALA A 295 8.96 7.98 3.73
N THR A 296 8.31 7.08 4.46
CA THR A 296 8.96 5.89 5.04
C THR A 296 9.50 4.97 3.96
N VAL A 297 8.68 4.69 2.93
CA VAL A 297 9.08 3.87 1.78
C VAL A 297 10.25 4.50 1.03
N ALA A 298 10.25 5.82 0.82
CA ALA A 298 11.33 6.55 0.17
C ALA A 298 12.65 6.41 0.92
N LEU A 299 12.63 6.50 2.25
CA LEU A 299 13.82 6.31 3.09
C LEU A 299 14.42 4.91 2.94
N GLN A 300 13.57 3.88 2.84
CA GLN A 300 14.03 2.50 2.70
C GLN A 300 14.61 2.24 1.31
N LEU A 301 13.98 2.79 0.28
CA LEU A 301 14.49 2.72 -1.08
C LEU A 301 15.82 3.46 -1.25
N SER A 302 16.02 4.59 -0.57
CA SER A 302 17.27 5.36 -0.68
C SER A 302 18.50 4.61 -0.16
N ILE A 303 18.32 3.67 0.76
CA ILE A 303 19.39 2.78 1.24
C ILE A 303 19.82 1.77 0.16
N ARG A 304 18.89 1.34 -0.69
CA ARG A 304 19.09 0.26 -1.67
C ARG A 304 19.58 0.76 -3.03
N LEU A 305 19.35 2.03 -3.36
CA LEU A 305 19.90 2.69 -4.54
C LEU A 305 21.42 2.89 -4.35
N LYS A 306 22.23 1.95 -4.87
CA LYS A 306 23.69 1.99 -4.90
C LYS A 306 24.23 2.03 -6.32
#